data_AF-A0A1V4AG95-F1
#
_entry.id   AF-A0A1V4AG95-F1
#
_cell.length_a   1.000
_cell.length_b   1.000
_cell.length_c   1.000
_cell.angle_alpha   90.00
_cell.angle_beta   90.00
_cell.angle_gamma   90.00
#
_symmetry.space_group_name_H-M   'P 1'
#
loop_
_entity.id
_entity.type
_entity.pdbx_description
1 polymer ?
#
loop_
_entity_poly.entity_id
_entity_poly.type
_entity_poly.pdbx_seq_one_letter_code
_entity_poly.pdbx_strand_id
1 'polypeptide(L)'
;MHLIPSEQEKLLLSVAGMLASYRKERGIKLNYPEAVAYISCWVIEEARAGNYTVDQMMSDAGFPLEDRRDGDTQGLGESVLLRADVMEGVPEMLDILQVEATFPDGRKLVTLYNPIRGPKPVTRPGPKPVTRPGPKPVTKPVPSS
;
A
#
# COMPACT_ATOMS: atom_id res chain seq x y z
N MET A 1 23.60 -12.69 -24.86
CA MET A 1 22.19 -12.36 -24.57
C MET A 1 21.77 -11.25 -25.52
N HIS A 2 20.64 -11.40 -26.21
CA HIS A 2 20.06 -10.34 -27.04
C HIS A 2 18.79 -9.86 -26.35
N LEU A 3 18.96 -8.87 -25.47
CA LEU A 3 17.85 -8.35 -24.66
C LEU A 3 17.06 -7.32 -25.46
N ILE A 4 15.75 -7.53 -25.57
CA ILE A 4 14.86 -6.51 -26.14
C ILE A 4 14.65 -5.38 -25.11
N PRO A 5 14.23 -4.17 -25.53
CA PRO A 5 14.07 -3.03 -24.62
C PRO A 5 13.19 -3.31 -23.40
N SER A 6 12.08 -4.04 -23.56
CA SER A 6 11.20 -4.41 -22.45
C SER A 6 11.85 -5.37 -21.45
N GLU A 7 12.79 -6.22 -21.88
CA GLU A 7 13.57 -7.07 -20.98
C GLU A 7 14.58 -6.23 -20.18
N GLN A 8 15.18 -5.22 -20.81
CA GLN A 8 16.08 -4.29 -20.13
C GLN A 8 15.33 -3.46 -19.07
N GLU A 9 14.11 -3.00 -19.38
CA GLU A 9 13.24 -2.30 -18.43
C GLU A 9 12.89 -3.18 -17.22
N LYS A 10 12.56 -4.47 -17.46
CA LYS A 10 12.29 -5.42 -16.36
C LYS A 10 13.52 -5.66 -15.50
N LEU A 11 14.73 -5.72 -16.09
CA LEU A 11 15.97 -5.81 -15.31
C LEU A 11 16.21 -4.58 -14.45
N LEU A 12 15.95 -3.37 -14.98
CA LEU A 12 16.05 -2.14 -14.20
C LEU A 12 15.04 -2.12 -13.04
N LEU A 13 13.81 -2.58 -13.30
CA LEU A 13 12.78 -2.74 -12.28
C LEU A 13 13.23 -3.73 -11.18
N SER A 14 13.83 -4.86 -11.58
CA SER A 14 14.42 -5.84 -10.65
C SER A 14 15.48 -5.21 -9.74
N VAL A 15 16.36 -4.38 -10.30
CA VAL A 15 17.39 -3.66 -9.51
C VAL A 15 16.74 -2.69 -8.52
N ALA A 16 15.70 -1.96 -8.93
CA ALA A 16 14.98 -1.06 -8.04
C ALA A 16 14.29 -1.82 -6.89
N GLY A 17 13.70 -2.99 -7.16
CA GLY A 17 13.08 -3.80 -6.11
C GLY A 17 14.09 -4.45 -5.16
N MET A 18 15.26 -4.88 -5.65
CA MET A 18 16.36 -5.33 -4.78
C MET A 18 16.84 -4.21 -3.86
N LEU A 19 16.97 -2.98 -4.38
CA LEU A 19 17.30 -1.81 -3.56
C LEU A 19 16.21 -1.51 -2.51
N ALA A 20 14.95 -1.63 -2.89
CA ALA A 20 13.82 -1.47 -1.96
C ALA A 20 13.84 -2.54 -0.86
N SER A 21 14.09 -3.81 -1.20
CA SER A 21 14.24 -4.90 -0.22
C SER A 21 15.36 -4.61 0.77
N TYR A 22 16.52 -4.21 0.27
CA TYR A 22 17.67 -3.84 1.10
C TYR A 22 17.37 -2.68 2.06
N ARG A 23 16.60 -1.68 1.62
CA ARG A 23 16.14 -0.57 2.48
C ARG A 23 15.16 -1.05 3.55
N LYS A 24 14.19 -1.89 3.17
CA LYS A 24 13.20 -2.47 4.08
C LYS A 24 13.87 -3.32 5.17
N GLU A 25 14.83 -4.17 4.82
CA GLU A 25 15.61 -4.99 5.75
C GLU A 25 16.36 -4.17 6.81
N ARG A 26 16.73 -2.93 6.46
CA ARG A 26 17.35 -1.97 7.38
C ARG A 26 16.33 -1.17 8.21
N GLY A 27 15.05 -1.49 8.10
CA GLY A 27 13.96 -0.79 8.78
C GLY A 27 13.63 0.59 8.19
N ILE A 28 14.09 0.88 6.98
CA ILE A 28 13.75 2.13 6.29
C ILE A 28 12.38 1.97 5.65
N LYS A 29 11.44 2.85 6.02
CA LYS A 29 10.11 2.90 5.42
C LYS A 29 10.20 3.24 3.94
N LEU A 30 9.57 2.43 3.12
CA LEU A 30 9.60 2.58 1.67
C LEU A 30 8.74 3.76 1.22
N ASN A 31 9.25 4.52 0.25
CA ASN A 31 8.46 5.51 -0.48
C ASN A 31 7.64 4.85 -1.61
N TYR A 32 6.87 5.66 -2.34
CA TYR A 32 6.02 5.18 -3.43
C TYR A 32 6.76 4.37 -4.52
N PRO A 33 7.81 4.89 -5.19
CA PRO A 33 8.49 4.12 -6.23
C PRO A 33 9.20 2.86 -5.69
N GLU A 34 9.70 2.88 -4.45
CA GLU A 34 10.26 1.69 -3.81
C GLU A 34 9.21 0.63 -3.53
N ALA A 35 8.02 1.02 -3.04
CA ALA A 35 6.92 0.10 -2.79
C ALA A 35 6.45 -0.55 -4.10
N VAL A 36 6.27 0.23 -5.17
CA VAL A 36 5.92 -0.27 -6.51
C VAL A 36 6.97 -1.25 -7.01
N ALA A 37 8.26 -0.90 -6.92
CA ALA A 37 9.34 -1.76 -7.38
C ALA A 37 9.45 -3.07 -6.58
N TYR A 38 9.30 -2.99 -5.25
CA TYR A 38 9.31 -4.15 -4.36
C TYR A 38 8.20 -5.14 -4.71
N ILE A 39 6.96 -4.66 -4.81
CA ILE A 39 5.80 -5.52 -5.14
C ILE A 39 5.94 -6.08 -6.55
N SER A 40 6.38 -5.27 -7.51
CA SER A 40 6.58 -5.72 -8.90
C SER A 40 7.61 -6.83 -9.02
N CYS A 41 8.72 -6.73 -8.27
CA CYS A 41 9.73 -7.79 -8.23
C CYS A 41 9.17 -9.08 -7.64
N TRP A 42 8.40 -8.99 -6.55
CA TRP A 42 7.74 -10.16 -5.99
C TRP A 42 6.86 -10.87 -7.03
N VAL A 43 6.04 -10.12 -7.80
CA VAL A 43 5.22 -10.71 -8.86
C VAL A 43 6.08 -11.39 -9.93
N ILE A 44 7.16 -10.74 -10.38
CA ILE A 44 8.03 -11.28 -11.44
C ILE A 44 8.71 -12.57 -10.97
N GLU A 45 9.25 -12.59 -9.75
CA GLU A 45 9.97 -13.74 -9.20
C GLU A 45 9.04 -14.92 -8.94
N GLU A 46 7.86 -14.67 -8.38
CA GLU A 46 6.89 -15.74 -8.12
C GLU A 46 6.27 -16.30 -9.40
N ALA A 47 6.06 -15.45 -10.41
CA ALA A 47 5.61 -15.89 -11.72
C ALA A 47 6.67 -16.78 -12.37
N ARG A 48 7.96 -16.43 -12.20
CA ARG A 48 9.09 -17.22 -12.70
C ARG A 48 9.23 -18.55 -11.97
N ALA A 49 9.01 -18.57 -10.65
CA ALA A 49 9.06 -19.79 -9.84
C ALA A 49 7.94 -20.77 -10.21
N GLY A 50 6.81 -20.27 -10.72
CA GLY A 50 5.68 -21.10 -11.13
C GLY A 50 4.90 -21.70 -9.95
N ASN A 51 5.10 -21.15 -8.74
CA ASN A 51 4.45 -21.62 -7.52
C ASN A 51 2.97 -21.20 -7.45
N TYR A 52 2.60 -20.10 -8.13
CA TYR A 52 1.29 -19.49 -8.04
C TYR A 52 0.69 -19.22 -9.41
N THR A 53 -0.63 -19.37 -9.51
CA THR A 53 -1.39 -18.88 -10.66
C THR A 53 -1.57 -17.37 -10.55
N VAL A 54 -1.92 -16.72 -11.68
CA VAL A 54 -2.27 -15.29 -11.69
C VAL A 54 -3.38 -14.98 -10.69
N ASP A 55 -4.39 -15.84 -10.62
CA ASP A 55 -5.53 -15.70 -9.72
C ASP A 55 -5.11 -15.73 -8.24
N GLN A 56 -4.18 -16.61 -7.87
CA GLN A 56 -3.63 -16.68 -6.51
C GLN A 56 -2.78 -15.46 -6.13
N MET A 57 -2.21 -14.77 -7.11
CA MET A 57 -1.44 -13.54 -6.91
C MET A 57 -2.31 -12.30 -6.81
N MET A 58 -3.39 -12.26 -7.60
CA MET A 58 -4.30 -11.12 -7.65
C MET A 58 -4.93 -10.92 -6.27
N SER A 59 -4.91 -9.66 -5.80
CA SER A 59 -5.66 -9.28 -4.61
C SER A 59 -7.13 -9.10 -4.95
N ASP A 60 -8.01 -9.68 -4.15
CA ASP A 60 -9.44 -9.56 -4.39
C ASP A 60 -9.88 -8.11 -4.08
N ALA A 61 -10.40 -7.44 -5.10
CA ALA A 61 -10.92 -6.08 -5.03
C ALA A 61 -12.36 -6.01 -4.51
N GLY A 62 -13.07 -7.14 -4.48
CA GLY A 62 -14.52 -7.19 -4.24
C GLY A 62 -14.95 -7.00 -2.80
N PHE A 63 -14.04 -7.14 -1.83
CA PHE A 63 -14.35 -7.07 -0.40
C PHE A 63 -13.37 -6.16 0.34
N PRO A 64 -13.85 -5.05 0.95
CA PRO A 64 -13.07 -4.28 1.91
C PRO A 64 -12.52 -5.18 3.02
N LEU A 65 -11.29 -4.93 3.48
CA LEU A 65 -10.66 -5.71 4.55
C LEU A 65 -11.53 -5.76 5.82
N GLU A 66 -12.32 -4.71 6.04
CA GLU A 66 -13.23 -4.53 7.17
C GLU A 66 -14.47 -5.45 7.11
N ASP A 67 -14.86 -5.87 5.91
CA ASP A 67 -16.05 -6.68 5.64
C ASP A 67 -15.73 -8.16 5.38
N ARG A 68 -14.44 -8.53 5.36
CA ARG A 68 -14.02 -9.93 5.16
C ARG A 68 -14.27 -10.80 6.38
N ARG A 69 -14.73 -12.02 6.13
CA ARG A 69 -14.90 -13.07 7.15
C ARG A 69 -13.67 -13.97 7.20
N ASP A 70 -13.46 -14.63 8.35
CA ASP A 70 -12.46 -15.69 8.53
C ASP A 70 -12.76 -16.85 7.56
N GLY A 71 -12.22 -16.78 6.35
CA GLY A 71 -12.49 -17.72 5.26
C GLY A 71 -12.36 -17.13 3.85
N ASP A 72 -12.32 -15.81 3.70
CA ASP A 72 -12.10 -15.17 2.40
C ASP A 72 -10.63 -15.32 1.97
N THR A 73 -10.39 -15.86 0.78
CA THR A 73 -9.04 -16.10 0.25
C THR A 73 -8.30 -14.77 0.10
N GLN A 74 -7.30 -14.52 0.95
CA GLN A 74 -6.35 -13.43 0.73
C GLN A 74 -5.49 -13.75 -0.49
N GLY A 75 -5.50 -12.86 -1.50
CA GLY A 75 -4.48 -12.90 -2.54
C GLY A 75 -3.12 -12.62 -1.91
N LEU A 76 -2.09 -13.38 -2.28
CA LEU A 76 -0.76 -13.26 -1.67
C LEU A 76 -0.19 -11.84 -1.80
N GLY A 77 -0.50 -11.15 -2.90
CA GLY A 77 -0.09 -9.77 -3.14
C GLY A 77 -0.47 -8.79 -2.03
N GLU A 78 -1.52 -9.08 -1.26
CA GLU A 78 -1.98 -8.24 -0.13
C GLU A 78 -1.09 -8.31 1.10
N SER A 79 -0.29 -9.37 1.22
CA SER A 79 0.56 -9.64 2.38
C SER A 79 2.03 -9.28 2.15
N VAL A 80 2.39 -8.92 0.91
CA VAL A 80 3.77 -8.66 0.49
C VAL A 80 4.36 -7.41 1.15
N LEU A 81 3.54 -6.37 1.30
CA LEU A 81 3.96 -5.10 1.88
C LEU A 81 2.87 -4.52 2.77
N LEU A 82 3.20 -4.27 4.03
CA LEU A 82 2.24 -3.74 5.00
C LEU A 82 2.34 -2.22 5.10
N ARG A 83 1.26 -1.58 5.59
CA ARG A 83 1.26 -0.14 5.93
C ARG A 83 2.40 0.28 6.87
N ALA A 84 2.89 -0.64 7.71
CA ALA A 84 4.01 -0.39 8.61
C ALA A 84 5.36 -0.23 7.89
N ASP A 85 5.50 -0.86 6.71
CA ASP A 85 6.74 -0.92 5.94
C ASP A 85 6.93 0.29 5.02
N VAL A 86 5.90 1.14 4.88
CA VAL A 86 5.88 2.27 3.95
C VAL A 86 5.72 3.60 4.66
N MET A 87 6.09 4.68 3.97
CA MET A 87 5.84 6.04 4.41
C MET A 87 4.33 6.35 4.46
N GLU A 88 3.95 7.35 5.26
CA GLU A 88 2.58 7.82 5.35
C GLU A 88 2.06 8.30 3.98
N GLY A 89 0.80 7.97 3.66
CA GLY A 89 0.15 8.32 2.40
C GLY A 89 0.49 7.41 1.21
N VAL A 90 1.57 6.62 1.28
CA VAL A 90 1.92 5.68 0.19
C VAL A 90 0.83 4.63 -0.09
N PRO A 91 0.17 4.00 0.91
CA PRO A 91 -0.90 3.05 0.65
C PRO A 91 -2.08 3.65 -0.13
N GLU A 92 -2.42 4.92 0.14
CA GLU A 92 -3.51 5.65 -0.51
C GLU A 92 -3.14 6.11 -1.94
N MET A 93 -1.86 6.13 -2.29
CA MET A 93 -1.41 6.49 -3.64
C MET A 93 -1.41 5.30 -4.61
N LEU A 94 -1.46 4.07 -4.11
CA LEU A 94 -1.30 2.85 -4.91
C LEU A 94 -2.59 2.03 -4.89
N ASP A 95 -3.61 2.49 -5.63
CA ASP A 95 -4.90 1.79 -5.72
C ASP A 95 -4.82 0.54 -6.60
N ILE A 96 -4.08 0.62 -7.71
CA ILE A 96 -3.94 -0.44 -8.70
C ILE A 96 -2.48 -0.53 -9.12
N LEU A 97 -1.92 -1.74 -9.06
CA LEU A 97 -0.61 -2.06 -9.61
C LEU A 97 -0.74 -3.18 -10.63
N GLN A 98 -0.35 -2.91 -11.87
CA GLN A 98 -0.34 -3.90 -12.94
C GLN A 98 1.08 -4.27 -13.31
N VAL A 99 1.38 -5.57 -13.31
CA VAL A 99 2.72 -6.09 -13.58
C VAL A 99 2.62 -7.20 -14.60
N GLU A 100 3.33 -7.04 -15.71
CA GLU A 100 3.41 -8.07 -16.72
C GLU A 100 4.56 -9.04 -16.40
N ALA A 101 4.21 -10.29 -16.09
CA ALA A 101 5.16 -11.31 -15.71
C ALA A 101 5.08 -12.54 -16.62
N THR A 102 6.18 -13.29 -16.67
CA THR A 102 6.31 -14.50 -17.49
C THR A 102 6.12 -15.73 -16.61
N PHE A 103 4.97 -16.39 -16.75
CA PHE A 103 4.63 -17.65 -16.10
C PHE A 103 5.11 -18.84 -16.95
N PRO A 104 5.13 -20.07 -16.40
CA PRO A 104 5.44 -21.28 -17.16
C PRO A 104 4.53 -21.49 -18.38
N ASP A 105 3.30 -20.97 -18.33
CA ASP A 105 2.30 -21.05 -19.40
C ASP A 105 2.21 -19.79 -20.27
N GLY A 106 3.14 -18.84 -20.10
CA GLY A 106 3.29 -17.67 -20.95
C GLY A 106 3.21 -16.34 -20.20
N ARG A 107 3.20 -15.26 -20.98
CA ARG A 107 3.20 -13.89 -20.46
C ARG A 107 1.79 -13.47 -20.08
N LYS A 108 1.61 -12.98 -18.85
CA LYS A 108 0.30 -12.58 -18.31
C LYS A 108 0.41 -11.26 -17.55
N LEU A 109 -0.72 -10.55 -17.47
CA LEU A 109 -0.84 -9.33 -16.70
C LEU A 109 -1.44 -9.65 -15.34
N VAL A 110 -0.67 -9.43 -14.27
CA VAL A 110 -1.14 -9.51 -12.90
C VAL A 110 -1.63 -8.14 -12.47
N THR A 111 -2.84 -8.07 -11.92
CA THR A 111 -3.44 -6.83 -11.42
C THR A 111 -3.65 -6.96 -9.92
N LEU A 112 -3.01 -6.08 -9.15
CA LEU A 112 -3.14 -6.02 -7.72
C LEU A 112 -3.93 -4.76 -7.36
N TYR A 113 -5.06 -4.97 -6.67
CA TYR A 113 -5.88 -3.91 -6.10
C TYR A 113 -5.53 -3.67 -4.64
N ASN A 114 -5.25 -2.42 -4.31
CA ASN A 114 -4.78 -1.97 -3.00
C ASN A 114 -3.69 -2.92 -2.45
N PRO A 115 -2.55 -3.06 -3.15
CA PRO A 115 -1.53 -4.05 -2.80
C PRO A 115 -0.85 -3.79 -1.45
N ILE A 116 -1.01 -2.59 -0.86
CA ILE A 116 -0.46 -2.26 0.46
C ILE A 116 -1.60 -2.25 1.49
N ARG A 117 -1.74 -3.37 2.22
CA ARG A 117 -2.81 -3.55 3.22
C ARG A 117 -2.25 -3.58 4.64
N GLY A 118 -3.14 -3.53 5.63
CA GLY A 118 -2.79 -3.54 7.06
C GLY A 118 -3.71 -2.62 7.87
N PRO A 119 -3.71 -2.74 9.21
CA PRO A 119 -4.53 -1.89 10.06
C PRO A 119 -4.16 -0.42 9.83
N LYS A 120 -5.16 0.40 9.53
CA LYS A 120 -4.98 1.85 9.46
C LYS A 120 -4.47 2.31 10.84
N PRO A 121 -3.39 3.12 10.92
CA PRO A 121 -2.99 3.69 12.20
C PRO A 121 -4.20 4.39 12.81
N VAL A 122 -4.59 3.99 14.02
CA VAL A 122 -5.72 4.62 14.72
C VAL A 122 -5.29 6.06 15.02
N THR A 123 -5.71 7.00 14.18
CA THR A 123 -5.61 8.42 14.48
C THR A 123 -6.55 8.68 15.65
N ARG A 124 -5.98 8.74 16.86
CA ARG A 124 -6.75 9.15 18.04
C ARG A 124 -7.22 10.58 17.76
N PRO A 125 -8.53 10.87 17.82
CA PRO A 125 -8.98 12.24 17.64
C PRO A 125 -8.25 13.12 18.65
N GLY A 126 -7.58 14.17 18.14
CA GLY A 126 -6.87 15.13 18.98
C GLY A 126 -7.82 15.67 20.07
N PRO A 127 -7.29 16.06 21.24
CA PRO A 127 -8.12 16.63 22.30
C PRO A 127 -8.93 17.78 21.72
N LYS A 128 -10.26 17.74 21.91
CA LYS A 128 -11.16 18.81 21.50
C LYS A 128 -10.60 20.14 22.05
N PRO A 129 -10.57 21.23 21.25
CA PRO A 129 -10.18 22.53 21.75
C PRO A 129 -11.02 22.84 22.98
N VAL A 130 -10.36 23.02 24.14
CA VAL A 130 -11.03 23.46 25.36
C VAL A 130 -11.49 24.88 25.09
N THR A 131 -12.76 25.06 24.73
CA THR A 131 -13.39 26.37 24.67
C THR A 131 -13.40 26.94 26.08
N ARG A 132 -12.50 27.88 26.37
CA ARG A 132 -12.60 28.68 27.59
C ARG A 132 -13.96 29.38 27.58
N PRO A 133 -14.76 29.31 28.66
CA PRO A 133 -15.98 30.10 28.76
C PRO A 133 -15.64 31.57 28.55
N GLY A 134 -16.35 32.23 27.64
CA GLY A 134 -16.20 33.67 27.39
C GLY A 134 -16.46 34.47 28.68
N PRO A 135 -15.87 35.67 28.81
CA PRO A 135 -16.08 36.51 29.99
C PRO A 135 -17.57 36.81 30.15
N LYS A 136 -18.08 36.65 31.37
CA LYS A 136 -19.49 36.94 31.71
C LYS A 136 -19.81 38.40 31.35
N PRO A 137 -20.96 38.67 30.71
CA PRO A 137 -21.34 40.04 30.37
C PRO A 137 -21.50 40.87 31.64
N VAL A 138 -20.79 42.00 31.69
CA VAL A 138 -20.90 43.00 32.76
C VAL A 138 -22.22 43.73 32.56
N THR A 139 -23.19 43.47 33.43
CA THR A 139 -24.43 44.24 33.50
C THR A 139 -24.11 45.69 33.88
N LYS A 140 -24.24 46.61 32.92
CA LYS A 140 -24.22 48.04 33.22
C LYS A 140 -25.47 48.39 34.03
N PRO A 141 -25.35 49.17 35.12
CA PRO A 141 -26.51 49.60 35.88
C PRO A 141 -27.41 50.52 35.03
N VAL A 142 -28.70 50.24 35.09
CA VAL A 142 -29.75 51.05 34.44
C VAL A 142 -29.84 52.39 35.20
N PRO A 143 -29.76 53.55 34.53
CA PRO A 143 -29.96 54.82 35.19
C PRO A 143 -31.44 54.99 35.60
N SER A 144 -31.65 55.27 36.89
CA SER A 144 -32.94 55.62 37.45
C SER A 144 -33.23 57.11 37.26
N SER A 145 -34.41 57.37 36.67
CA SER A 145 -35.15 58.65 36.59
C SER A 145 -34.69 59.68 35.56
#